data_AF-A0A7C3UPD8-F1
#
_entry.id   AF-A0A7C3UPD8-F1
#
_cell.length_a   1.000
_cell.length_b   1.000
_cell.length_c   1.000
_cell.angle_alpha   90.00
_cell.angle_beta   90.00
_cell.angle_gamma   90.00
#
_symmetry.space_group_name_H-M   'P 1'
#
loop_
_entity.id
_entity.type
_entity.pdbx_description
1 polymer ?
#
loop_
_entity_poly.entity_id
_entity_poly.type
_entity_poly.pdbx_seq_one_letter_code
_entity_poly.pdbx_strand_id
1 'polypeptide(L)'
;MKEKEVHPYLFAIGEEKKALITYLRFAYQTKNPSGKDMFIRLAMDEFEHMTSLEEFLLTAEEKVPISEISDLIPKLPEKEIKTFAEGDISDLNALQIARELEERAIDFYRKEKENAKEEKAHSLWKRLEEMEISHYNLIQAEIDSINKTGFWFSVREFTLEGER
;
A
#
# COMPACT_ATOMS: atom_id res chain seq x y z
N MET A 1 30.66 0.21 21.16
CA MET A 1 29.21 -0.01 21.38
C MET A 1 28.71 -0.81 20.19
N LYS A 2 28.25 -2.05 20.38
CA LYS A 2 27.56 -2.76 19.29
C LYS A 2 26.17 -2.13 19.18
N GLU A 3 25.81 -1.65 18.00
CA GLU A 3 24.42 -1.25 17.71
C GLU A 3 23.51 -2.41 18.12
N LYS A 4 22.41 -2.09 18.81
CA LYS A 4 21.36 -3.08 19.04
C LYS A 4 20.77 -3.37 17.67
N GLU A 5 21.17 -4.49 17.09
CA GLU A 5 20.57 -5.03 15.87
C GLU A 5 19.08 -5.25 16.17
N VAL A 6 18.23 -4.36 15.64
CA VAL A 6 16.79 -4.49 15.78
C VAL A 6 16.36 -5.64 14.89
N HIS A 7 15.62 -6.60 15.47
CA HIS A 7 15.12 -7.75 14.74
C HIS A 7 14.30 -7.28 13.52
N PRO A 8 14.56 -7.78 12.29
CA PRO A 8 13.99 -7.21 11.06
C PRO A 8 12.45 -7.20 11.06
N TYR A 9 11.83 -8.21 11.65
CA TYR A 9 10.38 -8.26 11.82
C TYR A 9 9.83 -7.17 12.75
N LEU A 10 10.53 -6.84 13.85
CA LEU A 10 10.10 -5.77 14.76
C LEU A 10 10.28 -4.39 14.11
N PHE A 11 11.31 -4.25 13.26
CA PHE A 11 11.49 -3.06 12.44
C PHE A 11 10.34 -2.93 11.43
N ALA A 12 10.05 -3.99 10.68
CA ALA A 12 8.95 -4.04 9.71
C ALA A 12 7.60 -3.66 10.35
N ILE A 13 7.21 -4.31 11.46
CA ILE A 13 5.98 -3.97 12.21
C ILE A 13 5.94 -2.48 12.59
N GLY A 14 7.09 -1.91 12.96
CA GLY A 14 7.21 -0.50 13.28
C GLY A 14 7.02 0.42 12.07
N GLU A 15 7.52 0.03 10.91
CA GLU A 15 7.34 0.77 9.65
C GLU A 15 5.89 0.64 9.14
N GLU A 16 5.31 -0.55 9.16
CA GLU A 16 3.91 -0.80 8.80
C GLU A 16 2.94 0.06 9.61
N LYS A 17 3.15 0.10 10.94
CA LYS A 17 2.37 0.95 11.82
C LYS A 17 2.51 2.44 11.49
N LYS A 18 3.69 2.89 11.07
CA LYS A 18 3.91 4.29 10.65
C LYS A 18 3.21 4.56 9.32
N ALA A 19 3.29 3.64 8.36
CA ALA A 19 2.61 3.75 7.06
C ALA A 19 1.09 3.82 7.27
N LEU A 20 0.51 2.88 8.01
CA LEU A 20 -0.89 2.89 8.46
C LEU A 20 -1.33 4.24 9.02
N ILE A 21 -0.62 4.77 10.02
CA ILE A 21 -0.96 6.07 10.65
C ILE A 21 -0.83 7.21 9.63
N THR A 22 0.16 7.15 8.75
CA THR A 22 0.39 8.18 7.73
C THR A 22 -0.75 8.19 6.72
N TYR A 23 -1.17 7.02 6.23
CA TYR A 23 -2.28 6.89 5.31
C TYR A 23 -3.61 7.33 5.90
N LEU A 24 -3.90 7.00 7.17
CA LEU A 24 -5.08 7.53 7.86
C LEU A 24 -5.05 9.07 7.97
N ARG A 25 -3.87 9.67 8.18
CA ARG A 25 -3.72 11.13 8.21
C ARG A 25 -3.95 11.75 6.83
N PHE A 26 -3.42 11.15 5.77
CA PHE A 26 -3.68 11.60 4.40
C PHE A 26 -5.16 11.48 4.05
N ALA A 27 -5.79 10.33 4.31
CA ALA A 27 -7.22 10.15 4.13
C ALA A 27 -8.05 11.23 4.85
N TYR A 28 -7.67 11.61 6.08
CA TYR A 28 -8.34 12.69 6.82
C TYR A 28 -8.19 14.06 6.15
N GLN A 29 -7.02 14.35 5.58
CA GLN A 29 -6.69 15.64 4.96
C GLN A 29 -7.24 15.78 3.53
N THR A 30 -7.33 14.68 2.79
CA THR A 30 -7.81 14.63 1.41
C THR A 30 -9.31 14.93 1.35
N LYS A 31 -9.68 15.96 0.59
CA LYS A 31 -11.09 16.33 0.36
C LYS A 31 -11.75 15.47 -0.68
N ASN A 32 -10.99 15.05 -1.69
CA ASN A 32 -11.46 14.22 -2.78
C ASN A 32 -11.91 12.84 -2.24
N PRO A 33 -13.15 12.40 -2.49
CA PRO A 33 -13.62 11.10 -2.02
C PRO A 33 -12.81 9.92 -2.55
N SER A 34 -12.41 9.93 -3.82
CA SER A 34 -11.62 8.86 -4.44
C SER A 34 -10.22 8.78 -3.82
N GLY A 35 -9.54 9.92 -3.66
CA GLY A 35 -8.24 9.96 -2.99
C GLY A 35 -8.32 9.56 -1.50
N LYS A 36 -9.41 9.90 -0.82
CA LYS A 36 -9.68 9.43 0.55
C LYS A 36 -9.86 7.92 0.61
N ASP A 37 -10.67 7.36 -0.27
CA ASP A 37 -10.91 5.91 -0.35
C ASP A 37 -9.61 5.15 -0.63
N MET A 38 -8.80 5.62 -1.58
CA MET A 38 -7.47 5.06 -1.85
C MET A 38 -6.59 5.02 -0.60
N PHE A 39 -6.44 6.13 0.12
CA PHE A 39 -5.62 6.15 1.33
C PHE A 39 -6.20 5.28 2.46
N ILE A 40 -7.51 5.11 2.54
CA ILE A 40 -8.13 4.16 3.48
C ILE A 40 -7.78 2.73 3.12
N ARG A 41 -7.81 2.36 1.83
CA ARG A 41 -7.44 1.01 1.37
C ARG A 41 -5.97 0.71 1.62
N LEU A 42 -5.08 1.65 1.33
CA LEU A 42 -3.65 1.52 1.67
C LEU A 42 -3.47 1.29 3.17
N ALA A 43 -4.12 2.11 4.00
CA ALA A 43 -4.11 1.91 5.46
C ALA A 43 -4.61 0.52 5.89
N MET A 44 -5.64 -0.03 5.24
CA MET A 44 -6.13 -1.38 5.52
C MET A 44 -5.09 -2.44 5.18
N ASP A 45 -4.43 -2.34 4.03
CA ASP A 45 -3.39 -3.28 3.61
C ASP A 45 -2.19 -3.21 4.58
N GLU A 46 -1.74 -2.03 5.03
CA GLU A 46 -0.65 -1.93 6.03
C GLU A 46 -1.01 -2.54 7.39
N PHE A 47 -2.29 -2.53 7.75
CA PHE A 47 -2.76 -3.23 8.95
C PHE A 47 -2.66 -4.75 8.77
N GLU A 48 -3.04 -5.27 7.60
CA GLU A 48 -2.89 -6.70 7.29
C GLU A 48 -1.41 -7.11 7.25
N HIS A 49 -0.52 -6.29 6.68
CA HIS A 49 0.93 -6.50 6.73
C HIS A 49 1.44 -6.60 8.17
N MET A 50 1.11 -5.60 8.99
CA MET A 50 1.51 -5.53 10.39
C MET A 50 1.06 -6.78 11.16
N THR A 51 -0.19 -7.18 11.01
CA THR A 51 -0.75 -8.34 11.73
C THR A 51 -0.17 -9.66 11.24
N SER A 52 0.09 -9.83 9.94
CA SER A 52 0.80 -11.00 9.40
C SER A 52 2.22 -11.11 9.94
N LEU A 53 2.94 -9.99 10.07
CA LEU A 53 4.28 -9.96 10.67
C LEU A 53 4.26 -10.29 12.17
N GLU A 54 3.29 -9.76 12.92
CA GLU A 54 3.09 -10.08 14.35
C GLU A 54 2.77 -11.56 14.54
N GLU A 55 1.88 -12.12 13.71
CA GLU A 55 1.50 -13.53 13.77
C GLU A 55 2.67 -14.45 13.40
N PHE A 56 3.44 -14.11 12.36
CA PHE A 56 4.66 -14.83 11.99
C PHE A 56 5.69 -14.82 13.13
N LEU A 57 5.88 -13.69 13.80
CA LEU A 57 6.82 -13.59 14.93
C LEU A 57 6.41 -14.50 16.11
N LEU A 58 5.11 -14.69 16.33
CA LEU A 58 4.57 -15.50 17.42
C LEU A 58 4.55 -17.00 17.09
N THR A 59 4.28 -17.35 15.84
CA THR A 59 3.96 -18.74 15.45
C THR A 59 5.01 -19.39 14.55
N ALA A 60 5.87 -18.60 13.90
CA ALA A 60 6.71 -19.01 12.78
C ALA A 60 5.92 -19.63 11.61
N GLU A 61 4.61 -19.35 11.54
CA GLU A 61 3.75 -19.71 10.43
C GLU A 61 3.55 -18.49 9.53
N GLU A 62 3.70 -18.70 8.22
CA GLU A 62 3.38 -17.69 7.23
C GLU A 62 1.87 -17.59 7.07
N LYS A 63 1.36 -16.39 7.30
CA LYS A 63 0.03 -15.99 6.88
C LYS A 63 0.15 -15.01 5.74
N VAL A 64 -0.37 -15.40 4.59
CA VAL A 64 -0.40 -14.55 3.40
C VAL A 64 -1.30 -13.34 3.72
N PRO A 65 -0.76 -12.11 3.76
CA PRO A 65 -1.59 -10.94 3.93
C PRO A 65 -2.54 -10.78 2.73
N ILE A 66 -3.77 -10.40 3.05
CA ILE A 66 -4.85 -10.14 2.08
C ILE A 66 -4.71 -8.69 1.63
N SER A 67 -4.90 -8.41 0.35
CA SER A 67 -4.91 -7.04 -0.19
C SER A 67 -6.02 -6.85 -1.19
N GLU A 68 -6.88 -5.89 -0.92
CA GLU A 68 -7.91 -5.48 -1.89
C GLU A 68 -7.26 -4.81 -3.11
N ILE A 69 -6.15 -4.09 -2.91
CA ILE A 69 -5.45 -3.36 -3.97
C ILE A 69 -4.83 -4.33 -4.97
N SER A 70 -4.08 -5.32 -4.49
CA SER A 70 -3.45 -6.37 -5.31
C SER A 70 -4.49 -7.19 -6.09
N ASP A 71 -5.70 -7.36 -5.55
CA ASP A 71 -6.77 -8.14 -6.19
C ASP A 71 -7.54 -7.35 -7.27
N LEU A 72 -7.58 -6.01 -7.15
CA LEU A 72 -8.32 -5.12 -8.04
C LEU A 72 -7.49 -4.58 -9.22
N ILE A 73 -6.21 -4.24 -8.99
CA ILE A 73 -5.33 -3.64 -10.01
C ILE A 73 -5.25 -4.47 -11.32
N PRO A 74 -5.14 -5.82 -11.32
CA PRO A 74 -5.00 -6.56 -12.58
C PRO A 74 -6.29 -6.62 -13.43
N LYS A 75 -7.41 -6.05 -12.99
CA LYS A 75 -8.74 -6.24 -13.63
C LYS A 75 -9.39 -4.98 -14.22
N LEU A 76 -8.72 -3.83 -14.26
CA LEU A 76 -9.34 -2.58 -14.70
C LEU A 76 -9.23 -2.35 -16.23
N PRO A 77 -10.34 -2.34 -17.00
CA PRO A 77 -10.33 -1.87 -18.38
C PRO A 77 -10.25 -0.33 -18.45
N GLU A 78 -9.45 0.21 -19.38
CA GLU A 78 -9.18 1.66 -19.58
C GLU A 78 -10.43 2.57 -19.77
N LYS A 79 -11.62 2.01 -20.00
CA LYS A 79 -12.80 2.76 -20.50
C LYS A 79 -13.79 3.24 -19.44
N GLU A 80 -13.53 3.05 -18.15
CA GLU A 80 -14.51 3.33 -17.08
C GLU A 80 -14.15 4.50 -16.16
N ILE A 81 -13.40 5.48 -16.68
CA ILE A 81 -13.02 6.72 -15.98
C ILE A 81 -14.17 7.72 -16.08
N LYS A 82 -15.03 7.83 -15.06
CA LYS A 82 -16.05 8.88 -14.99
C LYS A 82 -16.30 9.38 -13.58
N THR A 83 -15.35 10.18 -13.09
CA THR A 83 -15.55 11.39 -12.26
C THR A 83 -14.23 12.13 -12.10
N PHE A 84 -14.24 13.44 -12.39
CA PHE A 84 -13.07 14.31 -12.31
C PHE A 84 -13.31 15.29 -11.15
N ALA A 85 -12.65 15.08 -10.01
CA ALA A 85 -12.63 16.04 -8.91
C ALA A 85 -11.20 16.55 -8.74
N GLU A 86 -11.05 17.87 -8.71
CA GLU A 86 -9.75 18.55 -8.79
C GLU A 86 -8.79 18.03 -7.71
N GLY A 87 -7.57 17.70 -8.11
CA GLY A 87 -6.46 17.48 -7.20
C GLY A 87 -5.74 18.80 -6.95
N ASP A 88 -5.28 19.01 -5.71
CA ASP A 88 -4.50 20.20 -5.36
C ASP A 88 -3.03 19.90 -5.04
N ILE A 89 -2.23 20.93 -4.79
CA ILE A 89 -0.80 20.78 -4.47
C ILE A 89 -0.59 19.97 -3.19
N SER A 90 -1.54 20.02 -2.24
CA SER A 90 -1.45 19.25 -1.00
C SER A 90 -1.69 17.76 -1.24
N ASP A 91 -2.59 17.41 -2.15
CA ASP A 91 -2.81 16.04 -2.62
C ASP A 91 -1.54 15.47 -3.28
N LEU A 92 -0.90 16.22 -4.19
CA LEU A 92 0.36 15.80 -4.82
C LEU A 92 1.50 15.61 -3.81
N ASN A 93 1.60 16.48 -2.81
CA ASN A 93 2.60 16.34 -1.75
C ASN A 93 2.36 15.07 -0.92
N ALA A 94 1.11 14.77 -0.57
CA ALA A 94 0.76 13.55 0.16
C ALA A 94 1.11 12.29 -0.66
N LEU A 95 0.77 12.28 -1.95
CA LEU A 95 1.10 11.18 -2.86
C LEU A 95 2.61 11.01 -3.05
N GLN A 96 3.38 12.10 -3.11
CA GLN A 96 4.84 12.03 -3.21
C GLN A 96 5.46 11.39 -1.96
N ILE A 97 4.99 11.77 -0.76
CA ILE A 97 5.43 11.17 0.50
C ILE A 97 5.02 9.69 0.56
N ALA A 98 3.79 9.36 0.14
CA ALA A 98 3.32 7.98 0.04
C ALA A 98 4.22 7.14 -0.87
N ARG A 99 4.55 7.64 -2.06
CA ARG A 99 5.44 6.92 -3.00
C ARG A 99 6.82 6.63 -2.40
N GLU A 100 7.39 7.58 -1.67
CA GLU A 100 8.68 7.43 -0.98
C GLU A 100 8.61 6.50 0.24
N LEU A 101 7.43 6.33 0.85
CA LEU A 101 7.21 5.30 1.87
C LEU A 101 7.27 3.92 1.21
N GLU A 102 6.51 3.72 0.13
CA GLU A 102 6.47 2.45 -0.61
C GLU A 102 7.82 2.05 -1.16
N GLU A 103 8.55 2.96 -1.79
CA GLU A 103 9.89 2.68 -2.34
C GLU A 103 10.84 2.14 -1.25
N ARG A 104 10.79 2.72 -0.04
CA ARG A 104 11.61 2.27 1.09
C ARG A 104 11.15 0.91 1.64
N ALA A 105 9.85 0.64 1.68
CA ALA A 105 9.31 -0.65 2.12
C ALA A 105 9.70 -1.76 1.14
N ILE A 106 9.55 -1.51 -0.17
CA ILE A 106 9.97 -2.42 -1.25
C ILE A 106 11.45 -2.80 -1.11
N ASP A 107 12.33 -1.80 -0.97
CA ASP A 107 13.77 -2.06 -0.84
C ASP A 107 14.13 -2.84 0.42
N PHE A 108 13.43 -2.54 1.53
CA PHE A 108 13.60 -3.27 2.78
C PHE A 108 13.15 -4.73 2.64
N TYR A 109 11.95 -4.99 2.13
CA TYR A 109 11.43 -6.37 1.97
C TYR A 109 12.20 -7.18 0.95
N ARG A 110 12.67 -6.56 -0.15
CA ARG A 110 13.58 -7.21 -1.09
C ARG A 110 14.84 -7.69 -0.40
N LYS A 111 15.47 -6.83 0.41
CA LYS A 111 16.68 -7.16 1.15
C LYS A 111 16.44 -8.29 2.17
N GLU A 112 15.36 -8.23 2.93
CA GLU A 112 15.05 -9.26 3.92
C GLU A 112 14.68 -10.61 3.27
N LYS A 113 13.97 -10.57 2.14
CA LYS A 113 13.73 -11.75 1.29
C LYS A 113 15.04 -12.40 0.86
N GLU A 114 16.00 -11.62 0.37
CA GLU A 114 17.31 -12.13 -0.07
C GLU A 114 18.15 -12.71 1.08
N ASN A 115 17.97 -12.21 2.30
CA ASN A 115 18.68 -12.71 3.49
C ASN A 115 17.97 -13.87 4.20
N ALA A 116 16.72 -14.16 3.85
CA ALA A 116 15.92 -15.19 4.48
C ALA A 116 16.46 -16.59 4.16
N LYS A 117 16.70 -17.39 5.22
CA LYS A 117 17.18 -18.77 5.09
C LYS A 117 16.05 -19.79 5.10
N GLU A 118 14.96 -19.47 5.81
CA GLU A 118 13.79 -20.32 5.94
C GLU A 118 12.80 -20.00 4.81
N GLU A 119 12.21 -21.03 4.21
CA GLU A 119 11.28 -20.89 3.09
C GLU A 119 10.07 -20.02 3.44
N LYS A 120 9.49 -20.23 4.63
CA LYS A 120 8.35 -19.45 5.13
C LYS A 120 8.68 -17.96 5.31
N ALA A 121 9.89 -17.66 5.80
CA ALA A 121 10.35 -16.28 5.94
C ALA A 121 10.57 -15.63 4.57
N HIS A 122 11.20 -16.34 3.64
CA HIS A 122 11.40 -15.86 2.28
C HIS A 122 10.06 -15.58 1.58
N SER A 123 9.09 -16.48 1.73
CA SER A 123 7.76 -16.33 1.13
C SER A 123 6.99 -15.15 1.71
N LEU A 124 7.00 -14.97 3.04
CA LEU A 124 6.41 -13.78 3.68
C LEU A 124 7.00 -12.48 3.15
N TRP A 125 8.34 -12.34 3.15
CA TRP A 125 9.00 -11.12 2.67
C TRP A 125 8.75 -10.86 1.19
N LYS A 126 8.75 -11.92 0.38
CA LYS A 126 8.40 -11.83 -1.04
C LYS A 126 6.98 -11.31 -1.23
N ARG A 127 6.02 -11.83 -0.47
CA ARG A 127 4.61 -11.42 -0.58
C ARG A 127 4.42 -9.96 -0.19
N LEU A 128 5.07 -9.52 0.89
CA LEU A 128 5.08 -8.11 1.30
C LEU A 128 5.68 -7.22 0.20
N GLU A 129 6.86 -7.57 -0.35
CA GLU A 129 7.46 -6.83 -1.47
C GLU A 129 6.50 -6.68 -2.67
N GLU A 130 5.80 -7.75 -3.05
CA GLU A 130 4.84 -7.73 -4.17
C GLU A 130 3.64 -6.80 -3.91
N MET A 131 3.19 -6.69 -2.66
CA MET A 131 2.09 -5.81 -2.26
C MET A 131 2.53 -4.34 -2.25
N GLU A 132 3.70 -4.02 -1.72
CA GLU A 132 4.23 -2.65 -1.74
C GLU A 132 4.53 -2.17 -3.16
N ILE A 133 4.97 -3.06 -4.05
CA ILE A 133 5.08 -2.73 -5.49
C ILE A 133 3.71 -2.35 -6.07
N SER A 134 2.64 -3.03 -5.66
CA SER A 134 1.27 -2.73 -6.10
C SER A 134 0.79 -1.37 -5.56
N HIS A 135 1.09 -1.06 -4.29
CA HIS A 135 0.83 0.24 -3.67
C HIS A 135 1.57 1.36 -4.39
N TYR A 136 2.88 1.20 -4.62
CA TYR A 136 3.71 2.15 -5.36
C TYR A 136 3.13 2.45 -6.74
N ASN A 137 2.73 1.42 -7.48
CA ASN A 137 2.19 1.57 -8.83
C ASN A 137 0.85 2.31 -8.83
N LEU A 138 -0.02 2.02 -7.85
CA LEU A 138 -1.28 2.75 -7.66
C LEU A 138 -1.02 4.24 -7.39
N ILE A 139 -0.13 4.54 -6.44
CA ILE A 139 0.23 5.92 -6.08
C ILE A 139 0.85 6.66 -7.28
N GLN A 140 1.73 6.00 -8.03
CA GLN A 140 2.33 6.60 -9.22
C GLN A 140 1.29 6.88 -10.30
N ALA A 141 0.31 6.00 -10.49
CA ALA A 141 -0.80 6.23 -11.43
C ALA A 141 -1.64 7.45 -11.05
N GLU A 142 -1.87 7.69 -9.76
CA GLU A 142 -2.59 8.86 -9.25
C GLU A 142 -1.80 10.16 -9.45
N ILE A 143 -0.50 10.15 -9.14
CA ILE A 143 0.40 11.28 -9.41
C ILE A 143 0.36 11.64 -10.90
N ASP A 144 0.44 10.63 -11.77
CA ASP A 144 0.37 10.79 -13.21
C ASP A 144 -0.98 11.38 -13.66
N SER A 145 -2.09 10.91 -13.09
CA SER A 145 -3.43 11.41 -13.41
C SER A 145 -3.59 12.88 -13.05
N ILE A 146 -3.21 13.25 -11.82
CA ILE A 146 -3.33 14.64 -11.34
C ILE A 146 -2.42 15.55 -12.16
N ASN A 147 -1.18 15.15 -12.45
CA ASN A 147 -0.27 15.98 -13.26
C ASN A 147 -0.75 16.18 -14.70
N LYS A 148 -1.34 15.15 -15.32
CA LYS A 148 -1.79 15.22 -16.72
C LYS A 148 -3.14 15.91 -16.88
N THR A 149 -4.05 15.70 -15.94
CA THR A 149 -5.46 16.07 -16.09
C THR A 149 -5.96 17.05 -15.04
N GLY A 150 -5.26 17.19 -13.91
CA GLY A 150 -5.71 17.94 -12.75
C GLY A 150 -6.66 17.16 -11.84
N PHE A 151 -6.86 15.86 -12.09
CA PHE A 151 -7.87 15.06 -11.41
C PHE A 151 -7.33 13.72 -10.88
N TRP A 152 -7.86 13.31 -9.73
CA TRP A 152 -7.69 11.96 -9.19
C TRP A 152 -8.24 10.90 -10.17
N PHE A 153 -7.59 9.74 -10.20
CA PHE A 153 -8.14 8.56 -10.85
C PHE A 153 -9.35 8.07 -10.04
N SER A 154 -10.46 7.79 -10.71
CA SER A 154 -11.67 7.30 -10.06
C SER A 154 -12.18 6.11 -10.83
N VAL A 155 -12.00 4.93 -10.24
CA VAL A 155 -12.81 3.75 -10.60
C VAL A 155 -14.19 4.04 -10.03
N ARG A 156 -15.22 4.16 -10.89
CA ARG A 156 -16.60 4.23 -10.39
C ARG A 156 -16.85 3.02 -9.51
N GLU A 157 -17.45 3.24 -8.34
CA GLU A 157 -18.02 2.18 -7.51
C GLU A 157 -18.77 1.20 -8.41
N PHE A 158 -18.32 -0.06 -8.46
CA PHE A 158 -19.16 -1.15 -8.93
C PHE A 158 -20.30 -1.28 -7.91
N THR A 159 -21.38 -0.52 -8.08
CA THR A 159 -22.67 -1.04 -7.67
C THR A 159 -22.90 -2.30 -8.49
N LEU A 160 -22.95 -3.45 -7.83
CA LEU A 160 -23.46 -4.71 -8.34
C LEU A 160 -24.93 -4.56 -8.77
N GLU A 161 -25.18 -3.79 -9.84
CA GLU A 161 -26.42 -3.85 -10.60
C GLU A 161 -26.11 -4.57 -11.91
N GLY A 162 -25.88 -5.86 -11.77
CA GLY A 162 -25.62 -6.78 -12.87
C GLY A 162 -26.12 -8.19 -12.60
N GLU A 163 -27.07 -8.36 -11.68
CA GLU A 163 -27.89 -9.57 -11.58
C GLU A 163 -29.36 -9.20 -11.86
N ARG A 164 -29.74 -9.26 -13.14
CA ARG A 164 -31.10 -9.54 -13.58
C ARG A 164 -31.08 -10.41 -14.83
#